data_AF-A0A538IIG0-F1
#
_entry.id   AF-A0A538IIG0-F1
#
_cell.length_a   1.000
_cell.length_b   1.000
_cell.length_c   1.000
_cell.angle_alpha   90.00
_cell.angle_beta   90.00
_cell.angle_gamma   90.00
#
_symmetry.space_group_name_H-M   'P 1'
#
loop_
_entity.id
_entity.type
_entity.pdbx_description
1 polymer ?
#
loop_
_entity_poly.entity_id
_entity_poly.type
_entity_poly.pdbx_seq_one_letter_code
_entity_poly.pdbx_strand_id
1 'polypeptide(L)'
;MPTSSRRRTFGRAGMAELFLVEAVNDALHVELERDETVMVMGEDVGRAGGVPTFIEAVTYRAAPHATADDPSAYIDLDRVEEEKRNECVGRYEGYLRRLGVLDDAVAEEIKNEALEKMRQGIAAAEAEPEPDPELVFDNAYVLPPPNLREGWDG
;
A
#
# COMPACT_ATOMS: atom_id res chain seq x y z
N MET A 1 -2.55 40.80 -7.78
CA MET A 1 -3.76 40.04 -8.10
C MET A 1 -4.26 39.40 -6.81
N PRO A 2 -5.51 39.64 -6.37
CA PRO A 2 -5.98 39.14 -5.09
C PRO A 2 -6.47 37.70 -5.24
N THR A 3 -5.94 36.79 -4.40
CA THR A 3 -6.43 35.41 -4.26
C THR A 3 -7.75 35.41 -3.53
N SER A 4 -8.80 34.95 -4.20
CA SER A 4 -10.16 34.81 -3.68
C SER A 4 -10.18 33.83 -2.50
N SER A 5 -10.39 34.34 -1.28
CA SER A 5 -10.75 33.52 -0.13
C SER A 5 -12.22 33.10 -0.27
N ARG A 6 -12.48 31.84 -0.62
CA ARG A 6 -13.84 31.28 -0.53
C ARG A 6 -14.18 31.05 0.94
N ARG A 7 -14.87 32.00 1.58
CA ARG A 7 -15.63 31.72 2.80
C ARG A 7 -16.77 30.75 2.44
N ARG A 8 -16.81 29.57 3.06
CA ARG A 8 -17.99 28.71 2.99
C ARG A 8 -18.97 29.15 4.09
N THR A 9 -20.17 29.51 3.65
CA THR A 9 -21.34 29.81 4.49
C THR A 9 -21.82 28.54 5.17
N PHE A 10 -21.98 28.57 6.50
CA PHE A 10 -22.54 27.47 7.27
C PHE A 10 -24.07 27.46 7.15
N GLY A 11 -24.62 26.32 6.73
CA GLY A 11 -26.05 26.08 6.68
C GLY A 11 -26.38 24.59 6.81
N ARG A 12 -27.04 24.25 7.92
CA ARG A 12 -27.66 22.98 8.34
C ARG A 12 -26.72 21.82 8.75
N ALA A 13 -27.01 21.29 9.94
CA ALA A 13 -26.35 20.16 10.58
C ALA A 13 -26.31 18.92 9.66
N GLY A 14 -25.12 18.52 9.29
CA GLY A 14 -24.79 17.28 8.59
C GLY A 14 -23.34 16.94 8.94
N MET A 15 -23.03 15.66 9.16
CA MET A 15 -21.66 15.19 9.36
C MET A 15 -20.75 15.86 8.33
N ALA A 16 -19.72 16.54 8.79
CA ALA A 16 -18.74 17.15 7.91
C ALA A 16 -18.10 16.02 7.07
N GLU A 17 -18.20 16.12 5.75
CA GLU A 17 -17.31 15.36 4.88
C GLU A 17 -15.90 15.95 5.09
N LEU A 18 -15.16 15.31 6.00
CA LEU A 18 -13.76 15.61 6.25
C LEU A 18 -12.93 14.81 5.25
N PHE A 19 -11.93 15.47 4.65
CA PHE A 19 -10.87 14.71 3.99
C PHE A 19 -10.10 13.90 5.05
N LEU A 20 -9.50 12.77 4.65
CA LEU A 20 -8.79 11.88 5.57
C LEU A 20 -7.76 12.63 6.42
N VAL A 21 -7.07 13.61 5.85
CA VAL A 21 -6.10 14.46 6.58
C VAL A 21 -6.75 15.32 7.65
N GLU A 22 -7.97 15.83 7.41
CA GLU A 22 -8.70 16.64 8.39
C GLU A 22 -9.23 15.75 9.51
N ALA A 23 -9.77 14.58 9.18
CA ALA A 23 -10.26 13.61 10.15
C ALA A 23 -9.13 13.08 11.05
N VAL A 24 -7.96 12.77 10.48
CA VAL A 24 -6.81 12.28 11.25
C VAL A 24 -6.21 13.40 12.10
N ASN A 25 -6.07 14.62 11.59
CA ASN A 25 -5.58 15.74 12.39
C ASN A 25 -6.54 16.08 13.54
N ASP A 26 -7.85 16.04 13.30
CA ASP A 26 -8.85 16.29 14.34
C ASP A 26 -8.80 15.19 15.42
N ALA A 27 -8.73 13.92 15.01
CA ALA A 27 -8.57 12.80 15.94
C ALA A 27 -7.28 12.90 16.77
N LEU A 28 -6.16 13.29 16.15
CA LEU A 28 -4.89 13.48 16.86
C LEU A 28 -4.97 14.63 17.88
N HIS A 29 -5.58 15.77 17.50
CA HIS A 29 -5.77 16.89 18.44
C HIS A 29 -6.66 16.47 19.61
N VAL A 30 -7.78 15.80 19.34
CA VAL A 30 -8.71 15.34 20.37
C VAL A 30 -8.02 14.40 21.37
N GLU A 31 -7.24 13.41 20.89
CA GLU A 31 -6.57 12.47 21.79
C GLU A 31 -5.40 13.09 22.56
N LEU A 32 -4.65 14.03 21.95
CA LEU A 32 -3.60 14.78 22.64
C LEU A 32 -4.15 15.75 23.70
N GLU A 33 -5.33 16.34 23.47
CA GLU A 33 -6.01 17.16 24.48
C GLU A 33 -6.61 16.32 25.60
N ARG A 34 -7.02 15.08 25.29
CA ARG A 34 -7.70 14.19 26.22
C ARG A 34 -6.75 13.53 27.22
N ASP A 35 -5.52 13.20 26.81
CA ASP A 35 -4.56 12.49 27.65
C ASP A 35 -3.14 13.02 27.42
N GLU A 36 -2.61 13.71 28.44
CA GLU A 36 -1.28 14.33 28.43
C GLU A 36 -0.13 13.31 28.30
N THR A 37 -0.41 12.01 28.47
CA THR A 37 0.58 10.93 28.29
C THR A 37 0.64 10.42 26.85
N VAL A 38 -0.32 10.82 26.01
CA VAL A 38 -0.30 10.54 24.57
C VAL A 38 0.72 11.46 23.91
N MET A 39 1.66 10.88 23.18
CA MET A 39 2.67 11.59 22.40
C MET A 39 2.66 11.05 20.98
N VAL A 40 2.65 11.95 19.99
CA VAL A 40 2.87 11.57 18.59
C VAL A 40 4.37 11.50 18.34
N MET A 41 4.87 10.32 18.00
CA MET A 41 6.25 10.13 17.53
C MET A 41 6.25 9.92 16.02
N GLY A 42 7.02 10.73 15.31
CA GLY A 42 7.17 10.65 13.85
C GLY A 42 8.46 11.37 13.40
N GLU A 43 8.99 10.98 12.25
CA GLU A 43 10.11 11.67 11.62
C GLU A 43 9.62 12.95 10.93
N ASP A 44 10.30 14.07 11.20
CA ASP A 44 9.98 15.38 10.66
C ASP A 44 10.35 15.46 9.17
N VAL A 45 9.42 15.09 8.29
CA VAL A 45 9.58 15.17 6.82
C VAL A 45 9.08 16.50 6.22
N GLY A 46 8.59 17.42 7.05
CA GLY A 46 8.01 18.69 6.61
C GLY A 46 9.00 19.85 6.68
N ARG A 47 9.14 20.62 5.59
CA ARG A 47 9.96 21.86 5.55
C ARG A 47 9.55 22.93 6.58
N ALA A 48 8.41 22.76 7.25
CA ALA A 48 7.80 23.68 8.21
C ALA A 48 7.54 23.07 9.61
N GLY A 49 8.14 21.92 9.93
CA GLY A 49 8.06 21.29 11.25
C GLY A 49 6.79 20.47 11.47
N GLY A 50 6.97 19.16 11.63
CA GLY A 50 6.13 18.29 12.47
C GLY A 50 4.73 17.94 11.98
N VAL A 51 4.34 18.26 10.73
CA VAL A 51 3.03 17.85 10.22
C VAL A 51 3.15 16.57 9.40
N PRO A 52 2.45 15.47 9.78
CA PRO A 52 2.41 14.26 8.97
C PRO A 52 1.81 14.60 7.59
N THR A 53 2.47 14.12 6.54
CA THR A 53 1.95 14.24 5.17
C THR A 53 1.17 12.99 4.82
N PHE A 54 -0.05 13.17 4.33
CA PHE A 54 -0.88 12.10 3.79
C PHE A 54 -0.88 12.16 2.27
N ILE A 55 -0.67 11.02 1.62
CA ILE A 55 -0.77 10.85 0.18
C ILE A 55 -1.89 9.85 -0.10
N GLU A 56 -2.93 10.30 -0.78
CA GLU A 56 -3.95 9.41 -1.35
C GLU A 56 -3.54 9.05 -2.78
N ALA A 57 -3.02 7.83 -2.97
CA ALA A 57 -2.71 7.30 -4.28
C ALA A 57 -3.96 6.63 -4.87
N VAL A 58 -4.77 7.42 -5.58
CA VAL A 58 -5.97 6.92 -6.25
C VAL A 58 -5.59 5.96 -7.37
N THR A 59 -5.97 4.69 -7.22
CA THR A 59 -5.67 3.61 -8.16
C THR A 59 -6.83 2.61 -8.24
N TYR A 60 -6.79 1.71 -9.22
CA TYR A 60 -7.77 0.67 -9.43
C TYR A 60 -7.14 -0.72 -9.35
N ARG A 61 -7.71 -1.61 -8.54
CA ARG A 61 -7.27 -3.01 -8.43
C ARG A 61 -7.91 -3.84 -9.55
N ALA A 62 -7.22 -3.94 -10.68
CA ALA A 62 -7.68 -4.73 -11.83
C ALA A 62 -7.64 -6.25 -11.62
N ALA A 63 -6.84 -6.73 -10.66
CA ALA A 63 -6.77 -8.13 -10.28
C ALA A 63 -7.86 -8.51 -9.24
N PRO A 64 -8.23 -9.80 -9.14
CA PRO A 64 -9.01 -10.32 -8.02
C PRO A 64 -8.44 -9.91 -6.66
N HIS A 65 -9.27 -9.96 -5.61
CA HIS A 65 -8.79 -9.66 -4.26
C HIS A 65 -7.71 -10.61 -3.79
N ALA A 66 -7.87 -11.89 -4.13
CA ALA A 66 -7.01 -12.99 -3.75
C ALA A 66 -7.18 -14.14 -4.76
N THR A 67 -6.34 -15.17 -4.65
CA THR A 67 -6.40 -16.35 -5.52
C THR A 67 -7.68 -17.17 -5.37
N ALA A 68 -8.34 -17.11 -4.20
CA ALA A 68 -9.60 -17.79 -3.92
C ALA A 68 -10.85 -16.93 -4.21
N ASP A 69 -10.67 -15.74 -4.75
CA ASP A 69 -11.74 -14.77 -4.99
C ASP A 69 -12.29 -14.84 -6.42
N ASP A 70 -13.61 -14.73 -6.57
CA ASP A 70 -14.28 -14.57 -7.86
C ASP A 70 -14.82 -13.14 -8.00
N PRO A 71 -14.09 -12.25 -8.71
CA PRO A 71 -14.49 -10.85 -8.86
C PRO A 71 -15.74 -10.68 -9.73
N SER A 72 -16.11 -11.65 -10.57
CA SER A 72 -17.27 -11.52 -11.46
C SER A 72 -18.60 -11.41 -10.70
N ALA A 73 -18.62 -11.85 -9.43
CA ALA A 73 -19.78 -11.75 -8.56
C ALA A 73 -20.09 -10.31 -8.11
N TYR A 74 -19.14 -9.38 -8.19
CA TYR A 74 -19.28 -8.05 -7.58
C TYR A 74 -18.55 -6.91 -8.32
N ILE A 75 -17.81 -7.19 -9.38
CA ILE A 75 -17.07 -6.19 -10.17
C ILE A 75 -17.60 -6.14 -11.61
N ASP A 76 -17.75 -4.92 -12.12
CA ASP A 76 -17.97 -4.67 -13.54
C ASP A 76 -16.68 -4.93 -14.33
N LEU A 77 -16.69 -6.00 -15.13
CA LEU A 77 -15.54 -6.41 -15.94
C LEU A 77 -15.21 -5.41 -17.06
N ASP A 78 -16.18 -4.67 -17.58
CA ASP A 78 -15.91 -3.65 -18.61
C ASP A 78 -15.09 -2.50 -18.02
N ARG A 79 -15.40 -2.12 -16.78
CA ARG A 79 -14.59 -1.16 -16.02
C ARG A 79 -13.19 -1.68 -15.74
N VAL A 80 -13.03 -2.96 -15.40
CA VAL A 80 -11.70 -3.56 -15.21
C VAL A 80 -10.84 -3.41 -16.46
N GLU A 81 -11.40 -3.70 -17.63
CA GLU A 81 -10.68 -3.57 -18.90
C GLU A 81 -10.38 -2.12 -19.27
N GLU A 82 -11.27 -1.17 -18.92
CA GLU A 82 -10.96 0.25 -19.03
C GLU A 82 -9.76 0.66 -18.17
N GLU A 83 -9.76 0.26 -16.89
CA GLU A 83 -8.72 0.65 -15.95
C GLU A 83 -7.38 -0.04 -16.25
N LYS A 84 -7.39 -1.26 -16.79
CA LYS A 84 -6.18 -1.91 -17.33
C LYS A 84 -5.52 -1.11 -18.44
N ARG A 85 -6.27 -0.35 -19.25
CA ARG A 85 -5.67 0.55 -20.26
C ARG A 85 -5.05 1.80 -19.65
N ASN A 86 -5.45 2.16 -18.43
CA ASN A 86 -4.98 3.34 -17.70
C ASN A 86 -3.88 3.01 -16.68
N GLU A 87 -3.45 1.75 -16.60
CA GLU A 87 -2.44 1.29 -15.64
C GLU A 87 -1.06 1.95 -15.91
N CYS A 88 -0.25 2.03 -14.86
CA CYS A 88 0.92 2.90 -14.83
C CYS A 88 2.08 2.43 -15.73
N VAL A 89 2.28 1.13 -15.88
CA VAL A 89 3.42 0.55 -16.62
C VAL A 89 3.28 0.83 -18.11
N GLY A 90 2.14 0.47 -18.72
CA GLY A 90 1.84 0.69 -20.13
C GLY A 90 1.76 2.17 -20.49
N ARG A 91 1.24 3.02 -19.60
CA ARG A 91 1.27 4.48 -19.79
C ARG A 91 2.70 5.02 -19.81
N TYR A 92 3.56 4.53 -18.93
CA TYR A 92 4.95 4.94 -18.86
C TYR A 92 5.75 4.40 -20.06
N GLU A 93 5.51 3.16 -20.48
CA GLU A 93 6.06 2.57 -21.70
C GLU A 93 5.73 3.46 -22.92
N GLY A 94 4.45 3.79 -23.10
CA GLY A 94 4.03 4.67 -24.19
C GLY A 94 4.67 6.06 -24.13
N TYR A 95 4.90 6.59 -22.93
CA TYR A 95 5.65 7.84 -22.74
C TYR A 95 7.11 7.73 -23.18
N LEU A 96 7.82 6.68 -22.75
CA LEU A 96 9.22 6.46 -23.12
C LEU A 96 9.40 6.22 -24.62
N ARG A 97 8.47 5.51 -25.26
CA ARG A 97 8.44 5.32 -26.72
C ARG A 97 8.28 6.64 -27.47
N ARG A 98 7.39 7.51 -27.01
CA ARG A 98 7.22 8.86 -27.61
C ARG A 98 8.47 9.72 -27.47
N LEU A 99 9.26 9.51 -26.42
CA LEU A 99 10.56 10.18 -26.24
C LEU A 99 11.70 9.56 -27.06
N GLY A 100 11.47 8.41 -27.72
CA GLY A 100 12.50 7.67 -28.45
C GLY A 100 13.54 7.00 -27.52
N VAL A 101 13.23 6.88 -26.23
CA VAL A 101 14.11 6.26 -25.22
C VAL A 101 13.92 4.74 -25.19
N LEU A 102 12.73 4.26 -25.54
CA LEU A 102 12.37 2.85 -25.52
C LEU A 102 11.91 2.42 -26.92
N ASP A 103 12.50 1.34 -27.43
CA ASP A 103 12.06 0.64 -28.64
C ASP A 103 11.64 -0.80 -28.32
N ASP A 104 11.19 -1.55 -29.33
CA ASP A 104 10.72 -2.93 -29.15
C ASP A 104 11.83 -3.89 -28.71
N ALA A 105 13.07 -3.67 -29.16
CA ALA A 105 14.18 -4.54 -28.81
C ALA A 105 14.54 -4.38 -27.33
N VAL A 106 14.64 -3.13 -26.86
CA VAL A 106 14.93 -2.81 -25.46
C VAL A 106 13.78 -3.25 -24.55
N ALA A 107 12.52 -3.04 -24.96
CA ALA A 107 11.37 -3.48 -24.17
C ALA A 107 11.34 -5.01 -24.00
N GLU A 108 11.62 -5.75 -25.07
CA GLU A 108 11.66 -7.21 -25.03
C GLU A 108 12.86 -7.74 -24.21
N GLU A 109 14.02 -7.07 -24.30
CA GLU A 109 15.19 -7.39 -23.46
C GLU A 109 14.86 -7.25 -21.97
N ILE A 110 14.31 -6.09 -21.55
CA ILE A 110 13.93 -5.83 -20.15
C ILE A 110 12.92 -6.86 -19.65
N LYS A 111 11.91 -7.19 -20.47
CA LYS A 111 10.90 -8.17 -20.12
C LYS A 111 11.51 -9.56 -19.91
N ASN A 112 12.41 -9.97 -20.79
CA ASN A 112 13.08 -11.26 -20.67
C ASN A 112 14.00 -11.32 -19.45
N GLU A 113 14.72 -10.24 -19.15
CA GLU A 113 15.53 -10.12 -17.93
C GLU A 113 14.66 -10.24 -16.66
N ALA A 114 13.52 -9.54 -16.62
CA ALA A 114 12.59 -9.60 -15.49
C ALA A 114 12.02 -11.02 -15.29
N LEU A 115 11.61 -11.68 -16.38
CA LEU A 115 11.12 -13.06 -16.34
C LEU A 115 12.19 -14.03 -15.86
N GLU A 116 13.43 -13.86 -16.31
CA GLU A 116 14.53 -14.73 -15.89
C GLU A 116 14.85 -14.55 -14.40
N LYS A 117 14.90 -13.32 -13.90
CA LYS A 117 15.05 -13.04 -12.46
C LYS A 117 13.93 -13.67 -11.63
N MET A 118 12.69 -13.58 -12.10
CA MET A 118 11.54 -14.20 -11.43
C MET A 118 11.70 -15.73 -11.38
N ARG A 119 12.07 -16.38 -12.49
CA ARG A 119 12.29 -17.83 -12.54
C ARG A 119 13.40 -18.29 -11.59
N GLN A 120 14.51 -17.57 -11.58
CA GLN A 120 15.63 -17.86 -10.68
C GLN A 120 15.23 -17.70 -9.21
N GLY A 121 14.46 -16.65 -8.89
CA GLY A 121 13.94 -16.43 -7.55
C GLY A 121 12.98 -17.54 -7.09
N ILE A 122 12.07 -17.98 -7.96
CA ILE A 122 11.16 -19.11 -7.67
C ILE A 122 11.97 -20.39 -7.46
N ALA A 123 12.89 -20.72 -8.37
CA ALA A 123 13.70 -21.93 -8.25
C ALA A 123 14.57 -21.94 -7.00
N ALA A 124 15.12 -20.79 -6.60
CA ALA A 124 15.86 -20.64 -5.36
C ALA A 124 14.97 -20.86 -4.13
N ALA A 125 13.78 -20.25 -4.11
CA ALA A 125 12.83 -20.40 -3.00
C ALA A 125 12.31 -21.84 -2.88
N GLU A 126 12.00 -22.52 -3.99
CA GLU A 126 11.56 -23.92 -4.00
C GLU A 126 12.67 -24.91 -3.62
N ALA A 127 13.94 -24.51 -3.77
CA ALA A 127 15.09 -25.32 -3.36
C ALA A 127 15.45 -25.17 -1.87
N GLU A 128 14.81 -24.24 -1.15
CA GLU A 128 14.98 -24.14 0.29
C GLU A 128 14.49 -25.42 0.98
N PRO A 129 15.22 -25.92 1.99
CA PRO A 129 14.76 -27.07 2.77
C PRO A 129 13.47 -26.73 3.50
N GLU A 130 12.68 -27.75 3.82
CA GLU A 130 11.53 -27.60 4.72
C GLU A 130 11.96 -26.87 6.01
N PRO A 131 11.16 -25.90 6.49
CA PRO A 131 11.49 -25.17 7.70
C PRO A 131 11.51 -26.12 8.90
N ASP A 132 12.40 -25.86 9.85
CA ASP A 132 12.41 -26.56 11.13
C ASP A 132 11.05 -26.33 11.84
N PRO A 133 10.27 -27.38 12.13
CA PRO A 133 9.00 -27.26 12.84
C PRO A 133 9.11 -26.53 14.19
N GLU A 134 10.29 -26.54 14.84
CA GLU A 134 10.52 -25.82 16.10
C GLU A 134 10.39 -24.29 15.94
N LEU A 135 10.50 -23.74 14.72
CA LEU A 135 10.38 -22.30 14.45
C LEU A 135 9.03 -21.71 14.88
N VAL A 136 8.00 -22.55 15.05
CA VAL A 136 6.68 -22.11 15.55
C VAL A 136 6.77 -21.49 16.96
N PHE A 137 7.80 -21.81 17.74
CA PHE A 137 7.95 -21.37 19.13
C PHE A 137 8.93 -20.20 19.34
N ASP A 138 9.79 -19.89 18.36
CA ASP A 138 10.97 -19.04 18.59
C ASP A 138 10.67 -17.54 18.68
N ASN A 139 9.62 -17.06 18.01
CA ASN A 139 9.34 -15.62 17.86
C ASN A 139 8.02 -15.17 18.50
N ALA A 140 7.34 -16.07 19.23
CA ALA A 140 6.09 -15.73 19.92
C ALA A 140 6.35 -14.86 21.17
N TYR A 141 7.47 -15.09 21.86
CA TYR A 141 7.84 -14.37 23.08
C TYR A 141 9.35 -14.15 23.13
N VAL A 142 9.78 -12.99 23.63
CA VAL A 142 11.19 -12.74 23.95
C VAL A 142 11.67 -13.67 25.08
N LEU A 143 10.78 -13.98 26.03
CA LEU A 143 11.00 -14.95 27.11
C LEU A 143 9.84 -15.96 27.10
N PRO A 144 10.01 -17.13 26.47
CA PRO A 144 8.94 -18.09 26.31
C PRO A 144 8.50 -18.68 27.66
N PRO A 145 7.19 -18.83 27.91
CA PRO A 145 6.71 -19.46 29.12
C PRO A 145 7.07 -20.96 29.14
N PRO A 146 7.27 -21.59 30.32
CA PRO A 146 7.74 -22.98 30.40
C PRO A 146 6.84 -24.01 29.72
N ASN A 147 5.55 -23.73 29.56
CA ASN A 147 4.56 -24.61 28.96
C ASN A 147 4.35 -24.38 27.45
N LEU A 148 5.13 -23.50 26.80
CA LEU A 148 4.94 -23.16 25.38
C LEU A 148 5.01 -24.40 24.47
N ARG A 149 5.78 -25.41 24.86
CA ARG A 149 5.98 -26.68 24.13
C ARG A 149 5.17 -27.85 24.70
N GLU A 150 4.28 -27.62 25.67
CA GLU A 150 3.54 -28.71 26.32
C GLU A 150 2.62 -29.41 25.31
N GLY A 151 2.81 -30.73 25.12
CA GLY A 151 2.05 -31.53 24.15
C GLY A 151 2.56 -31.49 22.71
N TRP A 152 3.75 -30.93 22.47
CA TRP A 152 4.43 -31.00 21.18
C TRP A 152 5.28 -32.27 21.07
N ASP A 153 5.05 -33.08 20.03
CA ASP A 153 5.74 -34.37 19.81
C ASP A 153 6.76 -34.34 18.66
N GLY A 154 7.02 -33.17 18.07
CA GLY A 154 7.87 -33.01 16.88
C GLY A 154 7.08 -33.01 15.58
#